data_AF-A0A519SCK4-F1
#
_entry.id   AF-A0A519SCK4-F1
#
_cell.length_a   1.000
_cell.length_b   1.000
_cell.length_c   1.000
_cell.angle_alpha   90.00
_cell.angle_beta   90.00
_cell.angle_gamma   90.00
#
_symmetry.space_group_name_H-M   'P 1'
#
loop_
_entity.id
_entity.type
_entity.pdbx_description
1 polymer ?
#
loop_
_entity_poly.entity_id
_entity_poly.type
_entity_poly.pdbx_seq_one_letter_code
_entity_poly.pdbx_strand_id
1 'polypeptide(L)' 'MIDSMYGGFVDKLYYGKEMNNKQKEEKPQVVGRNDKCPCGSGKKFKHCHLLIKNA' A
#
# COMPACT_ATOMS: atom_id res chain seq x y z
N MET A 1 40.81 -20.35 -1.49
CA MET A 1 40.12 -21.61 -1.14
C MET A 1 39.32 -21.43 0.16
N ILE A 2 38.31 -20.56 0.17
CA ILE A 2 37.34 -20.43 1.29
C ILE A 2 35.93 -20.16 0.69
N ASP A 3 35.56 -20.82 -0.41
CA ASP A 3 34.30 -20.55 -1.13
C ASP A 3 33.49 -21.81 -1.50
N SER A 4 33.72 -22.95 -0.83
CA SER A 4 32.95 -24.17 -1.14
C SER A 4 32.50 -25.00 0.06
N MET A 5 33.10 -24.83 1.25
CA MET A 5 32.63 -25.56 2.44
C MET A 5 31.39 -24.93 3.09
N TYR A 6 31.11 -23.64 2.82
CA TYR A 6 29.96 -22.93 3.40
C TYR A 6 28.74 -22.80 2.46
N GLY A 7 28.80 -23.31 1.23
CA GLY A 7 27.74 -23.11 0.22
C GLY A 7 26.53 -24.04 0.33
N GLY A 8 26.66 -25.22 0.95
CA GLY A 8 25.59 -26.25 0.86
C GLY A 8 24.48 -26.20 1.92
N PHE A 9 24.76 -25.67 3.11
CA PHE A 9 23.79 -25.67 4.23
C PHE A 9 22.96 -24.37 4.30
N VAL A 10 23.48 -23.27 3.77
CA VAL A 10 22.84 -21.95 3.82
C VAL A 10 21.76 -21.75 2.75
N ASP A 11 21.84 -22.46 1.63
CA ASP A 11 20.98 -22.21 0.46
C ASP A 11 19.49 -22.47 0.75
N LYS A 12 19.15 -23.47 1.56
CA LYS A 12 17.74 -23.80 1.85
C LYS A 12 17.09 -22.88 2.88
N LEU A 13 17.89 -22.30 3.79
CA LEU A 13 17.43 -21.29 4.74
C LEU A 13 17.38 -19.89 4.10
N TYR A 14 18.20 -19.62 3.07
CA TYR A 14 18.28 -18.32 2.42
C TYR A 14 17.33 -18.17 1.23
N TYR A 15 17.10 -19.23 0.43
CA TYR A 15 16.24 -19.17 -0.78
C TYR A 15 14.87 -19.85 -0.66
N GLY A 16 14.52 -20.38 0.52
CA GLY A 16 13.25 -21.06 0.74
C GLY A 16 12.15 -20.14 1.29
N LYS A 17 11.34 -19.50 0.44
CA LYS A 17 9.96 -19.15 0.81
C LYS A 17 9.01 -19.01 -0.39
N GLU A 18 8.15 -20.02 -0.55
CA GLU A 18 6.86 -19.94 -1.23
C GLU A 18 5.97 -18.87 -0.57
N MET A 19 5.08 -18.19 -1.31
CA MET A 19 3.73 -17.83 -0.85
C MET A 19 2.87 -17.32 -2.03
N ASN A 20 1.90 -18.14 -2.42
CA ASN A 20 0.68 -17.74 -3.11
C ASN A 20 -0.19 -16.92 -2.13
N ASN A 21 -0.29 -15.60 -2.34
CA ASN A 21 -1.42 -14.83 -1.84
C ASN A 21 -1.53 -13.52 -2.63
N LYS A 22 -2.33 -13.53 -3.69
CA LYS A 22 -2.69 -12.30 -4.43
C LYS A 22 -3.73 -11.55 -3.60
N GLN A 23 -3.30 -11.01 -2.46
CA GLN A 23 -4.09 -10.03 -1.71
C GLN A 23 -4.28 -8.86 -2.66
N LYS A 24 -5.51 -8.71 -3.15
CA LYS A 24 -5.88 -7.57 -3.98
C LYS A 24 -5.87 -6.36 -3.04
N GLU A 25 -4.71 -5.72 -2.93
CA GLU A 25 -4.55 -4.51 -2.15
C GLU A 25 -5.62 -3.52 -2.60
N GLU A 26 -6.61 -3.30 -1.73
CA GLU A 26 -7.58 -2.24 -1.91
C GLU A 26 -6.81 -0.93 -1.73
N LYS A 27 -6.30 -0.41 -2.85
CA LYS A 27 -5.56 0.84 -2.87
C LYS A 27 -6.39 1.88 -2.13
N PRO A 28 -5.82 2.59 -1.14
CA PRO A 28 -6.55 3.67 -0.48
C PRO A 28 -7.04 4.62 -1.56
N GLN A 29 -8.36 4.77 -1.65
CA GLN A 29 -8.97 5.58 -2.70
C GLN A 29 -8.60 7.02 -2.40
N VAL A 30 -7.65 7.56 -3.17
CA VAL A 30 -7.19 8.94 -3.02
C VAL A 30 -8.33 9.84 -3.50
N VAL A 31 -9.12 10.35 -2.55
CA VAL A 31 -10.21 11.29 -2.85
C VAL A 31 -9.59 12.64 -3.19
N GLY A 32 -9.86 13.14 -4.40
CA GLY A 32 -9.41 14.44 -4.84
C GLY A 32 -10.09 15.57 -4.07
N ARG A 33 -9.38 16.68 -3.89
CA ARG A 33 -9.85 17.86 -3.14
C ARG A 33 -11.19 18.42 -3.66
N ASN A 34 -11.47 18.29 -4.96
CA ASN A 34 -12.69 18.78 -5.60
C ASN A 34 -13.79 17.72 -5.76
N ASP A 35 -13.51 16.46 -5.46
CA ASP A 35 -14.46 15.37 -5.62
C ASP A 35 -15.59 15.44 -4.58
N LYS A 36 -16.66 14.69 -4.83
CA LYS A 36 -17.74 14.54 -3.85
C LYS A 36 -17.19 13.90 -2.57
N CYS A 37 -17.58 14.43 -1.42
CA CYS A 37 -17.17 13.85 -0.14
C CYS A 37 -17.72 12.41 -0.01
N PRO A 38 -16.88 11.41 0.33
CA PRO A 38 -17.33 10.03 0.54
C PRO A 38 -18.21 9.89 1.80
N CYS A 39 -18.25 10.92 2.65
CA CYS A 39 -19.11 11.02 3.82
C CYS A 39 -20.61 11.22 3.52
N GLY A 40 -20.99 11.36 2.24
CA GLY A 40 -22.39 11.55 1.85
C GLY A 40 -22.96 12.94 2.09
N SER A 41 -22.15 13.94 2.48
CA SER A 41 -22.62 15.30 2.76
C SER A 41 -23.07 16.09 1.53
N GLY A 42 -22.83 15.58 0.32
CA GLY A 42 -23.12 16.26 -0.95
C GLY A 42 -22.16 17.43 -1.28
N LYS A 43 -21.28 17.83 -0.36
CA LYS A 43 -20.29 18.91 -0.54
C LYS A 43 -19.00 18.37 -1.18
N LYS A 44 -18.22 19.27 -1.80
CA LYS A 44 -16.85 18.94 -2.26
C LYS A 44 -15.97 18.58 -1.06
N PHE A 45 -15.04 17.65 -1.21
CA PHE A 45 -14.17 17.19 -0.12
C PHE A 45 -13.46 18.35 0.58
N LYS A 46 -12.98 19.34 -0.20
CA LYS A 46 -12.39 20.58 0.33
C LYS A 46 -13.27 21.40 1.25
N HIS A 47 -14.57 21.37 1.03
CA HIS A 47 -15.57 22.14 1.79
C HIS A 47 -16.21 21.33 2.91
N CYS A 48 -15.90 20.03 3.00
CA CYS A 48 -16.45 19.15 4.02
C CYS A 48 -15.41 18.78 5.08
N HIS A 49 -14.42 17.96 4.74
CA HIS A 49 -13.45 17.44 5.71
C HIS A 49 -12.17 18.28 5.77
N LEU A 50 -11.86 19.05 4.73
CA LEU A 50 -10.70 19.96 4.73
C LEU A 50 -11.06 21.37 5.21
N LEU A 51 -12.35 21.71 5.31
CA LEU A 51 -12.88 23.00 5.79
C LEU A 51 -12.25 24.25 5.14
N ILE A 52 -11.80 24.13 3.89
CA ILE A 52 -11.14 25.22 3.19
C ILE A 52 -12.21 26.13 2.57
N LYS A 53 -12.38 27.32 3.14
CA LYS A 53 -13.22 28.38 2.57
C LYS A 53 -12.43 29.09 1.47
N ASN A 54 -13.03 29.28 0.31
CA ASN A 54 -12.48 30.21 -0.68
C ASN A 54 -12.94 31.60 -0.22
N ALA A 55 -12.03 32.35 0.41
CA ALA A 55 -12.22 33.77 0.67
C ALA A 55 -11.86 34.57 -0.59
#